data_AF-A0A562BWK9-F1
#
_entry.id   AF-A0A562BWK9-F1
#
_cell.length_a   1.000
_cell.length_b   1.000
_cell.length_c   1.000
_cell.angle_alpha   90.00
_cell.angle_beta   90.00
_cell.angle_gamma   90.00
#
_symmetry.space_group_name_H-M   'P 1'
#
loop_
_entity.id
_entity.type
_entity.pdbx_description
1 polymer ?
#
loop_
_entity_poly.entity_id
_entity_poly.type
_entity_poly.pdbx_seq_one_letter_code
_entity_poly.pdbx_strand_id
1 'polypeptide(L)' 'MTRMALLERLQELQQMPKFQNRDIRTISAVLSNEALARHVEVCEAAVAVSAKQTATTNA' A
#
# COMPACT_ATOMS: atom_id res chain seq x y z
N MET A 1 -1.48 -2.33 -15.12
CA MET A 1 -1.52 -0.88 -14.77
C MET A 1 -0.36 -0.15 -15.45
N THR A 2 -0.50 1.15 -15.74
CA THR A 2 0.62 2.01 -16.12
C THR A 2 1.43 2.41 -14.88
N ARG A 3 2.68 2.88 -15.05
CA ARG A 3 3.51 3.35 -13.92
C ARG A 3 2.80 4.44 -13.10
N MET A 4 2.12 5.37 -13.78
CA MET A 4 1.38 6.44 -13.11
C MET A 4 0.24 5.90 -12.23
N ALA A 5 -0.57 4.98 -12.75
CA ALA A 5 -1.66 4.37 -11.99
C ALA A 5 -1.14 3.63 -10.74
N LEU A 6 0.03 2.99 -10.82
CA LEU A 6 0.65 2.34 -9.66
C LEU A 6 1.09 3.35 -8.59
N LEU A 7 1.65 4.49 -9.00
CA LEU A 7 2.08 5.55 -8.07
C LEU A 7 0.89 6.24 -7.40
N GLU A 8 -0.19 6.49 -8.15
CA GLU A 8 -1.45 7.01 -7.61
C GLU A 8 -2.03 6.04 -6.58
N ARG A 9 -2.06 4.74 -6.90
CA ARG A 9 -2.56 3.74 -5.97
C ARG A 9 -1.73 3.64 -4.69
N LEU A 10 -0.40 3.71 -4.82
CA LEU A 10 0.50 3.73 -3.67
C LEU A 10 0.28 4.98 -2.80
N GLN A 11 -0.01 6.13 -3.42
CA GLN A 11 -0.34 7.37 -2.70
C GLN A 11 -1.63 7.24 -1.89
N GLU A 12 -2.66 6.62 -2.45
CA GLU A 12 -3.92 6.33 -1.74
C GLU A 12 -3.67 5.41 -0.53
N LEU A 13 -2.90 4.35 -0.73
CA LEU A 13 -2.54 3.41 0.34
C LEU A 13 -1.78 4.13 1.45
N GLN A 14 -0.85 5.02 1.13
CA GLN A 14 -0.08 5.78 2.13
C GLN A 14 -0.96 6.62 3.07
N GLN A 15 -2.14 7.06 2.64
CA GLN A 15 -3.08 7.79 3.49
C GLN A 15 -3.81 6.90 4.51
N MET A 16 -3.74 5.58 4.36
CA MET A 16 -4.43 4.65 5.26
C MET A 16 -3.76 4.58 6.63
N PRO A 17 -4.53 4.46 7.73
CA PRO A 17 -3.99 4.41 9.09
C PRO A 17 -2.88 3.37 9.30
N LYS A 18 -2.96 2.22 8.60
CA LYS A 18 -1.94 1.16 8.65
C LYS A 18 -0.54 1.65 8.23
N PHE A 19 -0.48 2.59 7.29
CA PHE A 19 0.77 3.11 6.73
C PHE A 19 1.10 4.52 7.23
N GLN A 20 0.32 5.06 8.17
CA GLN A 20 0.69 6.29 8.86
C GLN A 20 2.08 6.11 9.49
N ASN A 21 2.95 7.10 9.30
CA ASN A 21 4.35 7.12 9.73
C ASN A 21 5.30 6.16 8.99
N ARG A 22 4.88 5.55 7.87
CA ARG A 22 5.78 4.82 6.96
C ARG A 22 5.85 5.52 5.62
N ASP A 23 7.06 5.90 5.22
CA ASP A 23 7.28 6.35 3.84
C ASP A 23 7.40 5.14 2.91
N ILE A 24 6.24 4.67 2.44
CA ILE A 24 6.16 3.58 1.48
C ILE A 24 6.44 4.06 0.04
N ARG A 25 6.48 5.38 -0.20
CA ARG A 25 6.56 5.95 -1.53
C ARG A 25 8.00 6.17 -2.00
N THR A 26 8.93 6.45 -1.09
CA THR A 26 10.33 6.74 -1.47
C THR A 26 10.99 5.61 -2.26
N ILE A 27 10.64 4.34 -2.01
CA ILE A 27 11.20 3.21 -2.76
C ILE A 27 10.66 3.10 -4.19
N SER A 28 9.47 3.67 -4.48
CA SER A 28 8.85 3.58 -5.81
C SER A 28 9.66 4.25 -6.93
N ALA A 29 10.53 5.21 -6.59
CA ALA A 29 11.39 5.91 -7.53
C ALA A 29 12.44 4.98 -8.18
N VAL A 30 12.89 3.94 -7.46
CA VAL A 30 13.94 3.01 -7.91
C VAL A 30 13.40 1.68 -8.43
N LEU A 31 12.09 1.42 -8.29
CA LEU A 31 11.47 0.19 -8.76
C LEU A 31 11.17 0.22 -10.25
N SER A 32 11.41 -0.91 -10.92
CA SER A 32 10.84 -1.20 -12.24
C SER A 32 9.31 -1.23 -12.17
N ASN A 33 8.63 -1.13 -13.31
CA ASN A 33 7.15 -1.16 -13.32
C ASN A 33 6.59 -2.49 -12.76
N GLU A 34 7.25 -3.61 -13.03
CA GLU A 34 6.85 -4.91 -12.49
C GLU A 34 7.06 -4.99 -10.98
N ALA A 35 8.21 -4.52 -10.48
CA ALA A 35 8.48 -4.51 -9.05
C ALA A 35 7.54 -3.54 -8.30
N LEU A 36 7.20 -2.40 -8.93
CA LEU A 36 6.22 -1.46 -8.39
C LEU A 36 4.82 -2.09 -8.32
N ALA A 37 4.41 -2.88 -9.32
CA ALA A 37 3.14 -3.59 -9.30
C ALA A 37 3.06 -4.59 -8.12
N ARG A 38 4.09 -5.42 -7.95
CA ARG A 38 4.17 -6.35 -6.81
C ARG A 38 4.19 -5.62 -5.46
N HIS A 39 4.85 -4.47 -5.39
CA HIS A 39 4.87 -3.66 -4.16
C HIS A 39 3.47 -3.15 -3.79
N VAL A 40 2.70 -2.65 -4.76
CA VAL A 40 1.31 -2.23 -4.55
C VAL A 40 0.46 -3.41 -4.07
N GLU A 41 0.54 -4.59 -4.71
CA GLU A 41 -0.20 -5.79 -4.29
C GLU A 41 0.07 -6.18 -2.84
N VAL A 42 1.34 -6.14 -2.41
CA VAL A 42 1.72 -6.42 -1.02
C VAL A 42 1.14 -5.37 -0.05
N CYS A 43 1.18 -4.09 -0.42
CA CYS A 43 0.59 -3.03 0.39
C CYS A 43 -0.94 -3.20 0.52
N GLU A 44 -1.64 -3.53 -0.57
CA GLU A 44 -3.07 -3.80 -0.56
C GLU A 44 -3.45 -4.99 0.31
N ALA A 45 -2.72 -6.11 0.15
CA ALA A 45 -2.92 -7.30 0.98
C ALA A 45 -2.73 -6.99 2.46
N ALA A 46 -1.72 -6.16 2.79
CA ALA A 46 -1.49 -5.75 4.16
C ALA A 46 -2.67 -4.95 4.71
N VAL A 47 -3.25 -4.01 3.95
CA VAL A 47 -4.44 -3.26 4.37
C VAL A 47 -5.64 -4.18 4.61
N ALA A 48 -5.89 -5.12 3.69
CA ALA A 48 -6.99 -6.08 3.82
C ALA A 48 -6.91 -6.90 5.11
N VAL A 49 -5.69 -7.30 5.52
CA VAL A 49 -5.46 -8.00 6.79
C VAL A 49 -5.74 -7.08 8.00
N SER A 50 -5.31 -5.81 7.97
CA SER A 50 -5.58 -4.89 9.08
C SER A 50 -7.06 -4.55 9.23
N ALA A 51 -7.80 -4.39 8.13
CA ALA A 51 -9.25 -4.16 8.20
C ALA A 51 -9.98 -5.32 8.91
N LYS A 52 -9.51 -6.56 8.72
CA LYS A 52 -10.06 -7.74 9.39
C LYS A 52 -9.73 -7.76 10.89
N GLN A 53 -8.57 -7.27 11.30
CA GLN A 53 -8.12 -7.23 12.69
C GLN A 53 -8.85 -6.16 13.52
N THR A 54 -9.13 -4.99 12.94
CA THR A 54 -9.86 -3.92 13.65
C THR A 54 -11.31 -4.31 13.97
N ALA A 55 -11.91 -5.23 13.20
CA ALA A 55 -13.28 -5.71 13.43
C ALA A 55 -13.40 -6.71 14.62
N THR A 56 -12.30 -7.16 15.22
CA THR A 56 -12.29 -8.22 16.25
C THR A 56 -11.88 -7.77 17.66
N THR A 57 -11.71 -6.45 17.91
CA THR A 57 -11.26 -5.93 19.23
C THR A 57 -12.30 -5.08 19.96
N ASN A 58 -13.56 -5.07 19.51
CA ASN A 58 -14.69 -4.57 20.29
C ASN A 58 -15.72 -5.70 20.50
N ALA A 59 -15.43 -6.60 21.44
CA ALA A 59 -16.38 -7.55 22.01
C ALA A 59 -16.07 -7.75 23.50
#